data_AF-A0A959NED2-F1
#
_entry.id   AF-A0A959NED2-F1
#
_cell.length_a   1.000
_cell.length_b   1.000
_cell.length_c   1.000
_cell.angle_alpha   90.00
_cell.angle_beta   90.00
_cell.angle_gamma   90.00
#
_symmetry.space_group_name_H-M   'P 1'
#
loop_
_entity.id
_entity.type
_entity.pdbx_description
1 polymer ?
#
loop_
_entity_poly.entity_id
_entity_poly.type
_entity_poly.pdbx_seq_one_letter_code
_entity_poly.pdbx_strand_id
1 'polypeptide(L)'
;SYNNSFEQSFISFQKDSLFFGSSSRLLLGSYKNISSEALMAFLISLPDSIEVPYDSNLVTLKSSWIELYPNYWIGDSVNFNFTAHQINTSWNAIEINDDTVNAIHTTLGANILESLEYTPGDSVIKFTIDNNLVESWVKKSFDESFPENYGILLAPASSNGIMGFQGLTNFPNNVYPLLHMEFEKEGKFIDTVYAYPNLDLHLPTGERLSEPQNTVLLQSSIGVRGKLKFSLDNVPENILVNSAILDLQIDDLNTFQGTIKTDTIAVGFLSNYNSVTVNDDFRRYPLYLSGSKYSGEIRQFVQRWLDGEKNEGLEIKLSDENRSASIITFLGSTYPVDSLKPRLTIYYSSK
;
A
#
# COMPACT_ATOMS: atom_id res chain seq x y z
N SER A 1 22.29 -33.32 -15.76
CA SER A 1 21.90 -31.89 -15.70
C SER A 1 22.56 -31.18 -16.87
N TYR A 2 21.79 -30.47 -17.69
CA TYR A 2 22.34 -29.60 -18.73
C TYR A 2 22.53 -28.22 -18.08
N ASN A 3 23.77 -27.73 -17.99
CA ASN A 3 24.08 -26.46 -17.34
C ASN A 3 24.62 -25.48 -18.39
N ASN A 4 23.71 -24.84 -19.12
CA ASN A 4 24.03 -23.76 -20.05
C ASN A 4 23.61 -22.42 -19.46
N SER A 5 24.43 -21.39 -19.63
CA SER A 5 24.04 -20.00 -19.37
C SER A 5 23.16 -19.52 -20.52
N PHE A 6 21.91 -19.21 -20.25
CA PHE A 6 20.98 -18.63 -21.23
C PHE A 6 21.09 -17.10 -21.23
N GLU A 7 20.86 -16.48 -22.39
CA GLU A 7 20.63 -15.04 -22.41
C GLU A 7 19.39 -14.71 -21.58
N GLN A 8 19.49 -13.66 -20.77
CA GLN A 8 18.40 -13.19 -19.94
C GLN A 8 18.43 -11.67 -19.81
N SER A 9 17.25 -11.09 -19.63
CA SER A 9 17.06 -9.67 -19.37
C SER A 9 16.13 -9.51 -18.18
N PHE A 10 16.59 -8.79 -17.16
CA PHE A 10 15.80 -8.38 -16.02
C PHE A 10 15.94 -6.88 -15.85
N ILE A 11 14.84 -6.15 -15.97
CA ILE A 11 14.82 -4.69 -15.86
C ILE A 11 13.59 -4.22 -15.11
N SER A 12 13.72 -3.13 -14.35
CA SER A 12 12.58 -2.49 -13.70
C SER A 12 11.84 -1.53 -14.64
N PHE A 13 10.58 -1.30 -14.35
CA PHE A 13 9.71 -0.32 -14.99
C PHE A 13 8.72 0.22 -13.95
N GLN A 14 8.20 1.43 -14.17
CA GLN A 14 7.16 1.99 -13.32
C GLN A 14 5.81 1.79 -14.00
N LYS A 15 4.81 1.35 -13.24
CA LYS A 15 3.42 1.28 -13.70
C LYS A 15 2.75 2.65 -13.53
N ASP A 16 1.95 3.05 -14.50
CA ASP A 16 1.31 4.38 -14.53
C ASP A 16 0.34 4.60 -13.37
N SER A 17 -0.36 3.55 -12.90
CA SER A 17 -1.28 3.66 -11.77
C SER A 17 -1.41 2.37 -10.94
N LEU A 18 -1.72 2.56 -9.66
CA LEU A 18 -2.05 1.51 -8.70
C LEU A 18 -3.42 1.77 -8.10
N PHE A 19 -4.12 0.69 -7.73
CA PHE A 19 -5.42 0.77 -7.06
C PHE A 19 -5.25 0.63 -5.55
N PHE A 20 -5.60 1.67 -4.80
CA PHE A 20 -5.48 1.72 -3.34
C PHE A 20 -6.82 1.64 -2.59
N GLY A 21 -7.96 1.74 -3.27
CA GLY A 21 -9.31 1.79 -2.67
C GLY A 21 -9.79 0.54 -1.93
N SER A 22 -8.90 -0.42 -1.69
CA SER A 22 -9.14 -1.64 -0.91
C SER A 22 -7.91 -2.05 -0.11
N SER A 23 -6.97 -1.12 0.11
CA SER A 23 -5.77 -1.42 0.87
C SER A 23 -6.13 -1.72 2.33
N SER A 24 -5.66 -2.85 2.85
CA SER A 24 -5.79 -3.18 4.26
C SER A 24 -4.94 -2.30 5.19
N ARG A 25 -4.13 -1.38 4.63
CA ARG A 25 -3.26 -0.47 5.37
C ARG A 25 -3.24 0.92 4.73
N LEU A 26 -3.42 1.95 5.54
CA LEU A 26 -3.18 3.34 5.19
C LEU A 26 -1.73 3.68 5.50
N LEU A 27 -1.05 4.32 4.55
CA LEU A 27 0.32 4.79 4.74
C LEU A 27 0.32 6.32 4.92
N LEU A 28 1.04 6.80 5.91
CA LEU A 28 1.23 8.23 6.19
C LEU A 28 2.70 8.49 6.50
N GLY A 29 3.27 9.54 5.91
CA GLY A 29 4.66 9.91 6.11
C GLY A 29 5.41 10.07 4.79
N SER A 30 6.69 10.38 4.88
CA SER A 30 7.57 10.41 3.72
C SER A 30 8.87 9.67 4.05
N TYR A 31 9.36 8.87 3.12
CA TYR A 31 10.60 8.12 3.25
C TYR A 31 11.29 7.98 1.89
N LYS A 32 12.54 8.44 1.81
CA LYS A 32 13.32 8.49 0.56
C LYS A 32 12.57 9.22 -0.55
N ASN A 33 12.11 8.50 -1.56
CA ASN A 33 11.46 9.00 -2.76
C ASN A 33 9.92 8.86 -2.72
N ILE A 34 9.35 8.37 -1.62
CA ILE A 34 7.90 8.23 -1.46
C ILE A 34 7.40 9.21 -0.40
N SER A 35 6.28 9.85 -0.69
CA SER A 35 5.45 10.58 0.26
C SER A 35 4.04 10.02 0.20
N SER A 36 3.41 9.75 1.33
CA SER A 36 2.06 9.20 1.40
C SER A 36 1.19 10.04 2.32
N GLU A 37 0.05 10.46 1.77
CA GLU A 37 -1.04 11.09 2.49
C GLU A 37 -2.10 10.04 2.83
N ALA A 38 -2.91 10.30 3.86
CA ALA A 38 -4.02 9.42 4.23
C ALA A 38 -5.33 10.22 4.30
N LEU A 39 -6.38 9.72 3.65
CA LEU A 39 -7.72 10.29 3.66
C LEU A 39 -8.62 9.38 4.48
N MET A 40 -9.46 9.97 5.34
CA MET A 40 -10.42 9.24 6.15
C MET A 40 -11.71 10.06 6.31
N ALA A 41 -12.86 9.43 6.09
CA ALA A 41 -14.16 10.01 6.41
C ALA A 41 -14.90 9.13 7.41
N PHE A 42 -15.68 9.74 8.31
CA PHE A 42 -16.32 9.05 9.43
C PHE A 42 -17.83 9.07 9.30
N LEU A 43 -18.47 7.93 9.56
CA LEU A 43 -19.91 7.85 9.74
C LEU A 43 -20.26 8.24 11.18
N ILE A 44 -20.84 9.43 11.34
CA ILE A 44 -21.36 9.88 12.63
C ILE A 44 -22.77 9.33 12.78
N SER A 45 -22.97 8.52 13.82
CA SER A 45 -24.28 8.05 14.27
C SER A 45 -24.29 8.16 15.79
N LEU A 46 -25.19 9.00 16.31
CA LEU A 46 -25.34 9.22 17.74
C LEU A 46 -26.55 8.43 18.25
N PRO A 47 -26.52 7.91 19.50
CA PRO A 47 -27.72 7.36 20.11
C PRO A 47 -28.71 8.48 20.47
N ASP A 48 -30.02 8.19 20.46
CA ASP A 48 -31.10 9.13 20.85
C ASP A 48 -30.83 9.84 22.19
N SER A 49 -30.15 9.17 23.12
CA SER A 49 -29.77 9.69 24.44
C SER A 49 -28.76 10.84 24.40
N ILE A 50 -28.06 11.01 23.28
CA ILE A 50 -27.13 12.12 23.00
C ILE A 50 -27.70 13.05 21.94
N GLU A 51 -28.25 12.51 20.85
CA GLU A 51 -28.80 13.29 19.72
C GLU A 51 -29.90 14.27 20.16
N VAL A 52 -30.97 13.78 20.80
CA VAL A 52 -32.11 14.62 21.19
C VAL A 52 -31.69 15.73 22.17
N PRO A 53 -30.90 15.45 23.22
CA PRO A 53 -30.36 16.49 24.08
C PRO A 53 -29.39 17.45 23.39
N TYR A 54 -28.59 17.00 22.43
CA TYR A 54 -27.64 17.86 21.70
C TYR A 54 -28.40 18.85 20.81
N ASP A 55 -29.41 18.41 20.06
CA ASP A 55 -30.28 19.29 19.25
C ASP A 55 -31.03 20.32 20.12
N SER A 56 -31.38 19.92 21.35
CA SER A 56 -32.01 20.81 22.34
C SER A 56 -31.01 21.69 23.13
N ASN A 57 -29.72 21.71 22.78
CA ASN A 57 -28.64 22.41 23.50
C ASN A 57 -28.52 22.05 25.00
N LEU A 58 -28.91 20.83 25.38
CA LEU A 58 -28.78 20.28 26.73
C LEU A 58 -27.50 19.47 26.93
N VAL A 59 -26.82 19.13 25.83
CA VAL A 59 -25.54 18.43 25.77
C VAL A 59 -24.63 19.18 24.82
N THR A 60 -23.34 19.29 25.14
CA THR A 60 -22.34 19.97 24.31
C THR A 60 -21.20 19.03 23.97
N LEU A 61 -20.56 19.24 22.81
CA LEU A 61 -19.31 18.56 22.46
C LEU A 61 -18.16 19.26 23.19
N LYS A 62 -17.40 18.52 23.99
CA LYS A 62 -16.29 19.04 24.78
C LYS A 62 -14.95 18.88 24.09
N SER A 63 -14.74 17.70 23.54
CA SER A 63 -13.49 17.35 22.88
C SER A 63 -13.74 16.31 21.80
N SER A 64 -12.88 16.34 20.78
CA SER A 64 -12.84 15.34 19.73
C SER A 64 -11.39 14.97 19.42
N TRP A 65 -11.15 13.68 19.25
CA TRP A 65 -9.82 13.17 18.93
C TRP A 65 -9.89 11.92 18.08
N ILE A 66 -8.80 11.62 17.40
CA ILE A 66 -8.63 10.42 16.61
C ILE A 66 -7.46 9.63 17.18
N GLU A 67 -7.64 8.32 17.27
CA GLU A 67 -6.61 7.37 17.66
C GLU A 67 -6.17 6.57 16.44
N LEU A 68 -4.86 6.57 16.16
CA LEU A 68 -4.25 5.74 15.14
C LEU A 68 -3.37 4.68 15.81
N TYR A 69 -3.41 3.46 15.30
CA TYR A 69 -2.69 2.33 15.84
C TYR A 69 -1.63 1.85 14.83
N PRO A 70 -0.36 2.29 14.96
CA PRO A 70 0.68 1.88 14.01
C PRO A 70 0.85 0.36 14.00
N ASN A 71 0.82 -0.24 12.81
CA ASN A 71 1.05 -1.68 12.61
C ASN A 71 2.17 -1.97 11.59
N TYR A 72 2.81 -0.92 11.09
CA TYR A 72 3.89 -0.97 10.12
C TYR A 72 4.70 0.32 10.22
N TRP A 73 6.02 0.24 10.06
CA TRP A 73 6.85 1.42 9.85
C TRP A 73 8.06 1.09 8.97
N ILE A 74 8.53 2.08 8.24
CA ILE A 74 9.82 2.08 7.53
C ILE A 74 10.49 3.44 7.74
N GLY A 75 11.80 3.44 7.98
CA GLY A 75 12.57 4.65 8.30
C GLY A 75 12.53 5.02 9.78
N ASP A 76 12.66 6.31 10.05
CA ASP A 76 12.63 6.90 11.40
C ASP A 76 11.19 6.92 11.93
N SER A 77 10.97 6.25 13.06
CA SER A 77 9.70 6.31 13.78
C SER A 77 9.69 7.40 14.86
N VAL A 78 10.82 7.99 15.22
CA VAL A 78 10.93 8.90 16.39
C VAL A 78 10.30 10.26 16.10
N ASN A 79 10.55 10.84 14.93
CA ASN A 79 10.12 12.19 14.58
C ASN A 79 8.86 12.22 13.70
N PHE A 80 7.93 11.30 13.95
CA PHE A 80 6.71 11.21 13.16
C PHE A 80 5.78 12.40 13.44
N ASN A 81 5.44 13.13 12.37
CA ASN A 81 4.56 14.29 12.44
C ASN A 81 3.78 14.48 11.14
N PHE A 82 2.61 15.08 11.23
CA PHE A 82 1.69 15.35 10.11
C PHE A 82 0.82 16.59 10.39
N THR A 83 0.17 17.11 9.36
CA THR A 83 -0.94 18.06 9.48
C THR A 83 -2.25 17.38 9.14
N ALA A 84 -3.37 17.92 9.62
CA ALA A 84 -4.70 17.42 9.31
C ALA A 84 -5.51 18.53 8.64
N HIS A 85 -6.22 18.23 7.56
CA HIS A 85 -6.97 19.23 6.82
C HIS A 85 -8.37 18.71 6.50
N GLN A 86 -9.38 19.60 6.56
CA GLN A 86 -10.73 19.27 6.12
C GLN A 86 -10.76 19.05 4.59
N ILE A 87 -11.42 17.98 4.18
CA ILE A 87 -11.76 17.74 2.77
C ILE A 87 -13.10 18.43 2.48
N ASN A 88 -13.15 19.20 1.40
CA ASN A 88 -14.36 19.96 0.99
C ASN A 88 -14.99 19.44 -0.31
N THR A 89 -14.42 18.39 -0.89
CA THR A 89 -14.87 17.78 -2.15
C THR A 89 -15.22 16.32 -1.91
N SER A 90 -16.33 15.84 -2.49
CA SER A 90 -16.71 14.44 -2.43
C SER A 90 -15.66 13.55 -3.10
N TRP A 91 -15.41 12.38 -2.54
CA TRP A 91 -14.47 11.41 -3.08
C TRP A 91 -14.93 9.99 -2.80
N ASN A 92 -14.47 9.07 -3.63
CA ASN A 92 -14.75 7.65 -3.53
C ASN A 92 -13.43 6.89 -3.68
N ALA A 93 -13.13 6.00 -2.74
CA ALA A 93 -11.88 5.25 -2.72
C ALA A 93 -11.70 4.35 -3.96
N ILE A 94 -12.80 3.90 -4.59
CA ILE A 94 -12.80 3.02 -5.76
C ILE A 94 -12.60 3.82 -7.06
N GLU A 95 -13.15 5.04 -7.14
CA GLU A 95 -13.17 5.86 -8.36
C GLU A 95 -12.12 6.99 -8.36
N ILE A 96 -11.28 7.05 -7.31
CA ILE A 96 -10.21 8.03 -7.17
C ILE A 96 -9.28 8.04 -8.40
N ASN A 97 -9.01 9.23 -8.91
CA ASN A 97 -8.13 9.49 -10.04
C ASN A 97 -7.43 10.85 -9.85
N ASP A 98 -6.50 11.18 -10.75
CA ASP A 98 -5.71 12.40 -10.67
C ASP A 98 -6.57 13.68 -10.61
N ASP A 99 -7.68 13.74 -11.36
CA ASP A 99 -8.59 14.88 -11.34
C ASP A 99 -9.25 15.05 -9.95
N THR A 100 -9.66 13.94 -9.35
CA THR A 100 -10.26 13.94 -8.00
C THR A 100 -9.23 14.33 -6.94
N VAL A 101 -8.01 13.79 -7.02
CA VAL A 101 -6.90 14.16 -6.11
C VAL A 101 -6.59 15.65 -6.23
N ASN A 102 -6.47 16.17 -7.45
CA ASN A 102 -6.22 17.59 -7.70
C ASN A 102 -7.36 18.48 -7.15
N ALA A 103 -8.62 18.05 -7.30
CA ALA A 103 -9.77 18.75 -6.74
C ALA A 103 -9.73 18.79 -5.20
N ILE A 104 -9.39 17.67 -4.54
CA ILE A 104 -9.21 17.59 -3.09
C ILE A 104 -8.12 18.58 -2.64
N HIS A 105 -6.94 18.55 -3.25
CA HIS A 105 -5.83 19.44 -2.87
C HIS A 105 -6.15 20.92 -3.11
N THR A 106 -6.84 21.26 -4.21
CA THR A 106 -7.17 22.66 -4.54
C THR A 106 -8.25 23.25 -3.63
N THR A 107 -9.11 22.41 -3.06
CA THR A 107 -10.23 22.83 -2.19
C THR A 107 -9.97 22.55 -0.71
N LEU A 108 -8.75 22.13 -0.36
CA LEU A 108 -8.40 21.68 0.97
C LEU A 108 -8.54 22.80 2.00
N GLY A 109 -9.13 22.49 3.15
CA GLY A 109 -9.24 23.43 4.26
C GLY A 109 -7.90 23.79 4.91
N ALA A 110 -7.94 24.76 5.83
CA ALA A 110 -6.80 25.06 6.70
C ALA A 110 -6.42 23.84 7.57
N ASN A 111 -5.23 23.89 8.18
CA ASN A 111 -4.83 22.87 9.14
C ASN A 111 -5.76 22.91 10.37
N ILE A 112 -6.45 21.80 10.62
CA ILE A 112 -7.40 21.60 11.72
C ILE A 112 -6.79 20.81 12.89
N LEU A 113 -5.52 20.42 12.80
CA LEU A 113 -4.81 19.73 13.88
C LEU A 113 -4.56 20.69 15.05
N GLU A 114 -5.11 20.39 16.22
CA GLU A 114 -4.92 21.19 17.43
C GLU A 114 -3.81 20.65 18.33
N SER A 115 -3.70 19.32 18.45
CA SER A 115 -2.65 18.66 19.22
C SER A 115 -2.32 17.27 18.66
N LEU A 116 -1.08 16.84 18.86
CA LEU A 116 -0.58 15.51 18.50
C LEU A 116 0.18 14.94 19.70
N GLU A 117 -0.32 13.84 20.24
CA GLU A 117 0.27 13.05 21.30
C GLU A 117 0.89 11.79 20.68
N TYR A 118 2.22 11.76 20.64
CA TYR A 118 2.99 10.61 20.18
C TYR A 118 4.29 10.48 20.95
N THR A 119 4.49 9.34 21.62
CA THR A 119 5.81 8.94 22.11
C THR A 119 6.37 7.82 21.23
N PRO A 120 7.64 7.89 20.81
CA PRO A 120 8.25 6.82 20.04
C PRO A 120 8.13 5.46 20.70
N GLY A 121 7.52 4.50 19.99
CA GLY A 121 7.26 3.15 20.49
C GLY A 121 5.88 2.96 21.13
N ASP A 122 5.06 4.01 21.23
CA ASP A 122 3.67 3.89 21.64
C ASP A 122 2.87 3.05 20.64
N SER A 123 1.91 2.28 21.17
CA SER A 123 0.97 1.52 20.35
C SER A 123 -0.17 2.38 19.78
N VAL A 124 -0.28 3.64 20.22
CA VAL A 124 -1.35 4.57 19.86
C VAL A 124 -0.76 5.95 19.62
N ILE A 125 -1.21 6.58 18.53
CA ILE A 125 -1.01 8.00 18.25
C ILE A 125 -2.37 8.66 18.44
N LYS A 126 -2.45 9.66 19.31
CA LYS A 126 -3.68 10.41 19.55
C LYS A 126 -3.52 11.82 19.03
N PHE A 127 -4.52 12.34 18.32
CA PHE A 127 -4.51 13.73 17.89
C PHE A 127 -5.89 14.35 17.99
N THR A 128 -5.96 15.63 18.35
CA THR A 128 -7.21 16.39 18.41
C THR A 128 -7.37 17.23 17.15
N ILE A 129 -8.62 17.38 16.72
CA ILE A 129 -9.00 18.23 15.58
C ILE A 129 -9.96 19.32 16.04
N ASP A 130 -10.10 20.39 15.25
CA ASP A 130 -11.01 21.50 15.53
C ASP A 130 -12.43 21.00 15.89
N ASN A 131 -12.83 21.23 17.15
CA ASN A 131 -14.13 20.82 17.64
C ASN A 131 -15.29 21.47 16.87
N ASN A 132 -15.14 22.69 16.35
CA ASN A 132 -16.21 23.35 15.59
C ASN A 132 -16.52 22.59 14.29
N LEU A 133 -15.49 22.01 13.67
CA LEU A 133 -15.67 21.15 12.51
C LEU A 133 -16.47 19.90 12.88
N VAL A 134 -16.11 19.22 13.97
CA VAL A 134 -16.81 18.01 14.42
C VAL A 134 -18.24 18.31 14.86
N GLU A 135 -18.48 19.43 15.55
CA GLU A 135 -19.85 19.91 15.83
C GLU A 135 -20.66 20.11 14.55
N SER A 136 -20.04 20.66 13.50
CA SER A 136 -20.71 20.85 12.21
C SER A 136 -21.10 19.52 11.58
N TRP A 137 -20.24 18.49 11.68
CA TRP A 137 -20.56 17.15 11.19
C TRP A 137 -21.66 16.48 12.02
N VAL A 138 -21.64 16.63 13.34
CA VAL A 138 -22.69 16.12 14.23
C VAL A 138 -24.04 16.74 13.86
N LYS A 139 -24.12 18.06 13.75
CA LYS A 139 -25.38 18.76 13.39
C LYS A 139 -25.92 18.31 12.03
N LYS A 140 -25.04 18.12 11.05
CA LYS A 140 -25.43 17.64 9.71
C LYS A 140 -25.80 16.16 9.69
N SER A 141 -25.32 15.35 10.63
CA SER A 141 -25.69 13.93 10.72
C SER A 141 -27.17 13.70 11.04
N PHE A 142 -27.86 14.71 11.58
CA PHE A 142 -29.31 14.67 11.83
C PHE A 142 -30.15 14.97 10.58
N ASP A 143 -29.55 15.54 9.53
CA ASP A 143 -30.22 15.85 8.28
C ASP A 143 -29.90 14.78 7.23
N GLU A 144 -30.86 13.87 7.00
CA GLU A 144 -30.77 12.81 5.98
C GLU A 144 -30.54 13.35 4.56
N SER A 145 -30.76 14.66 4.33
CA SER A 145 -30.65 15.30 3.03
C SER A 145 -29.19 15.61 2.63
N PHE A 146 -28.28 15.81 3.59
CA PHE A 146 -26.92 16.33 3.33
C PHE A 146 -25.89 15.94 4.41
N PRO A 147 -25.38 14.69 4.43
CA PRO A 147 -24.20 14.38 5.25
C PRO A 147 -22.94 14.98 4.58
N GLU A 148 -22.67 16.27 4.78
CA GLU A 148 -21.41 16.91 4.35
C GLU A 148 -20.27 16.59 5.33
N ASN A 149 -19.94 15.30 5.45
CA ASN A 149 -18.68 14.84 6.03
C ASN A 149 -17.84 14.16 4.95
N TYR A 150 -17.05 14.95 4.22
CA TYR A 150 -16.06 14.41 3.29
C TYR A 150 -14.75 14.01 3.98
N GLY A 151 -14.67 14.13 5.31
CA GLY A 151 -13.55 13.65 6.09
C GLY A 151 -12.35 14.59 6.13
N ILE A 152 -11.20 13.99 6.43
CA ILE A 152 -9.92 14.66 6.63
C ILE A 152 -8.84 14.07 5.74
N LEU A 153 -7.89 14.91 5.38
CA LEU A 153 -6.62 14.53 4.78
C LEU A 153 -5.51 14.73 5.82
N LEU A 154 -4.74 13.68 6.08
CA LEU A 154 -3.51 13.72 6.84
C LEU A 154 -2.33 13.84 5.87
N ALA A 155 -1.57 14.92 5.98
CA ALA A 155 -0.41 15.19 5.12
C ALA A 155 0.88 15.07 5.95
N PRO A 156 1.92 14.40 5.42
CA PRO A 156 3.17 14.25 6.15
C PRO A 156 3.86 15.60 6.40
N ALA A 157 4.30 15.83 7.64
CA ALA A 157 5.10 16.99 8.02
C ALA A 157 6.55 16.61 8.35
N SER A 158 6.88 15.32 8.28
CA SER A 158 8.21 14.75 8.52
C SER A 158 8.68 13.96 7.29
N SER A 159 10.00 13.93 7.04
CA SER A 159 10.57 13.39 5.80
C SER A 159 11.31 12.06 5.94
N ASN A 160 11.31 11.46 7.15
CA ASN A 160 12.27 10.41 7.49
C ASN A 160 11.64 9.04 7.74
N GLY A 161 10.31 8.91 7.71
CA GLY A 161 9.63 7.65 7.90
C GLY A 161 8.20 7.64 7.40
N ILE A 162 7.72 6.44 7.07
CA ILE A 162 6.31 6.15 6.77
C ILE A 162 5.79 5.19 7.82
N MET A 163 4.68 5.55 8.45
CA MET A 163 3.91 4.67 9.31
C MET A 163 2.70 4.13 8.56
N GLY A 164 2.29 2.93 8.98
CA GLY A 164 1.11 2.28 8.45
C GLY A 164 0.09 2.01 9.53
N PHE A 165 -1.17 2.28 9.21
CA PHE A 165 -2.32 2.09 10.08
C PHE A 165 -3.29 1.13 9.42
N GLN A 166 -4.10 0.42 10.20
CA GLN A 166 -5.12 -0.42 9.61
C GLN A 166 -6.11 0.41 8.79
N GLY A 167 -6.31 0.00 7.54
CA GLY A 167 -7.38 0.54 6.71
C GLY A 167 -8.70 -0.20 6.87
N LEU A 168 -9.76 0.29 6.23
CA LEU A 168 -11.07 -0.34 6.19
C LEU A 168 -10.96 -1.73 5.57
N THR A 169 -11.50 -2.71 6.29
CA THR A 169 -11.44 -4.10 5.90
C THR A 169 -12.68 -4.85 6.40
N ASN A 170 -13.05 -5.93 5.73
CA ASN A 170 -14.20 -6.77 6.11
C ASN A 170 -14.00 -7.52 7.43
N PHE A 171 -12.77 -7.58 7.94
CA PHE A 171 -12.42 -8.26 9.20
C PHE A 171 -11.61 -7.34 10.09
N PRO A 172 -12.20 -6.24 10.59
CA PRO A 172 -11.48 -5.31 11.42
C PRO A 172 -11.14 -5.99 12.76
N ASN A 173 -9.88 -5.92 13.17
CA ASN A 173 -9.56 -5.96 14.59
C ASN A 173 -9.99 -4.61 15.22
N ASN A 174 -10.09 -4.51 16.54
CA ASN A 174 -10.50 -3.27 17.22
C ASN A 174 -9.41 -2.16 17.20
N VAL A 175 -8.57 -2.07 16.16
CA VAL A 175 -7.46 -1.10 16.06
C VAL A 175 -7.43 -0.32 14.73
N TYR A 176 -8.60 0.02 14.18
CA TYR A 176 -8.72 0.98 13.08
C TYR A 176 -8.97 2.40 13.61
N PRO A 177 -8.73 3.45 12.79
CA PRO A 177 -8.93 4.84 13.20
C PRO A 177 -10.37 5.11 13.64
N LEU A 178 -10.55 5.59 14.87
CA LEU A 178 -11.85 6.01 15.40
C LEU A 178 -11.83 7.52 15.65
N LEU A 179 -12.95 8.19 15.34
CA LEU A 179 -13.20 9.55 15.82
C LEU A 179 -13.96 9.45 17.14
N HIS A 180 -13.32 9.87 18.22
CA HIS A 180 -13.89 9.94 19.56
C HIS A 180 -14.50 11.32 19.75
N MET A 181 -15.70 11.36 20.32
CA MET A 181 -16.46 12.58 20.61
C MET A 181 -16.92 12.53 22.06
N GLU A 182 -16.39 13.40 22.90
CA GLU A 182 -16.76 13.52 24.30
C GLU A 182 -17.87 14.55 24.47
N PHE A 183 -19.01 14.10 24.97
CA PHE A 183 -20.20 14.91 25.21
C PHE A 183 -20.40 15.13 26.70
N GLU A 184 -20.74 16.36 27.08
CA GLU A 184 -21.07 16.71 28.46
C GLU A 184 -22.51 17.18 28.57
N LYS A 185 -23.20 16.64 29.58
CA LYS A 185 -24.41 17.25 30.14
C LYS A 185 -24.04 17.89 31.47
N GLU A 186 -24.05 19.22 31.51
CA GLU A 186 -23.56 19.98 32.67
C GLU A 186 -24.14 19.46 33.99
N GLY A 187 -23.24 19.13 34.93
CA GLY A 187 -23.59 18.64 36.25
C GLY A 187 -24.24 17.25 36.30
N LYS A 188 -24.26 16.49 35.19
CA LYS A 188 -24.88 15.16 35.12
C LYS A 188 -23.93 14.06 34.67
N PHE A 189 -23.38 14.16 33.46
CA PHE A 189 -22.49 13.13 32.92
C PHE A 189 -21.54 13.69 31.86
N ILE A 190 -20.44 12.97 31.67
CA ILE A 190 -19.54 13.05 30.53
C ILE A 190 -19.51 11.65 29.93
N ASP A 191 -19.72 11.54 28.62
CA ASP A 191 -19.72 10.26 27.91
C ASP A 191 -19.01 10.38 26.56
N THR A 192 -18.44 9.28 26.07
CA THR A 192 -17.72 9.24 24.79
C THR A 192 -18.48 8.40 23.78
N VAL A 193 -18.80 9.00 22.64
CA VAL A 193 -19.35 8.30 21.47
C VAL A 193 -18.27 8.21 20.40
N TYR A 194 -18.27 7.12 19.63
CA TYR A 194 -17.28 6.86 18.59
C TYR A 194 -17.96 6.88 17.22
N ALA A 195 -17.34 7.56 16.26
CA ALA A 195 -17.70 7.48 14.85
C ALA A 195 -16.72 6.58 14.12
N TYR A 196 -17.28 5.64 13.35
CA TYR A 196 -16.52 4.64 12.61
C TYR A 196 -16.05 5.21 11.27
N PRO A 197 -14.88 4.82 10.76
CA PRO A 197 -14.48 5.18 9.41
C PRO A 197 -15.46 4.56 8.41
N ASN A 198 -15.87 5.33 7.42
CA ASN A 198 -16.76 4.92 6.34
C ASN A 198 -16.01 4.85 5.00
N LEU A 199 -15.02 5.73 4.81
CA LEU A 199 -14.14 5.73 3.66
C LEU A 199 -12.70 5.97 4.14
N ASP A 200 -11.76 5.30 3.50
CA ASP A 200 -10.36 5.57 3.68
C ASP A 200 -9.55 5.32 2.40
N LEU A 201 -8.41 5.98 2.30
CA LEU A 201 -7.49 5.85 1.18
C LEU A 201 -6.12 6.35 1.61
N HIS A 202 -5.04 5.83 1.04
CA HIS A 202 -3.77 6.54 1.06
C HIS A 202 -3.35 6.87 -0.37
N LEU A 203 -2.67 8.01 -0.51
CA LEU A 203 -2.23 8.57 -1.78
C LEU A 203 -0.70 8.64 -1.79
N PRO A 204 -0.03 7.53 -2.12
CA PRO A 204 1.41 7.56 -2.26
C PRO A 204 1.80 8.24 -3.57
N THR A 205 2.76 9.14 -3.47
CA THR A 205 3.40 9.85 -4.57
C THR A 205 4.90 9.67 -4.48
N GLY A 206 5.58 9.69 -5.62
CA GLY A 206 7.03 9.53 -5.66
C GLY A 206 7.57 9.26 -7.05
N GLU A 207 8.88 9.30 -7.16
CA GLU A 207 9.61 9.05 -8.40
C GLU A 207 10.45 7.80 -8.28
N ARG A 208 10.52 6.97 -9.33
CA ARG A 208 11.38 5.79 -9.34
C ARG A 208 12.85 6.16 -9.07
N LEU A 209 13.48 5.45 -8.14
CA LEU A 209 14.92 5.56 -7.86
C LEU A 209 15.76 5.00 -9.00
N SER A 210 16.94 5.56 -9.20
CA SER A 210 17.97 4.94 -10.06
C SER A 210 18.43 3.61 -9.47
N GLU A 211 18.51 2.57 -10.29
CA GLU A 211 19.03 1.28 -9.84
C GLU A 211 20.54 1.30 -9.61
N PRO A 212 21.03 0.66 -8.53
CA PRO A 212 22.43 0.31 -8.42
C PRO A 212 22.92 -0.52 -9.63
N GLN A 213 24.21 -0.42 -9.95
CA GLN A 213 24.77 -1.11 -11.11
C GLN A 213 24.51 -2.63 -11.05
N ASN A 214 24.03 -3.19 -12.16
CA ASN A 214 23.72 -4.62 -12.30
C ASN A 214 22.64 -5.14 -11.35
N THR A 215 21.72 -4.29 -10.91
CA THR A 215 20.59 -4.67 -10.06
C THR A 215 19.25 -4.31 -10.70
N VAL A 216 18.17 -4.81 -10.12
CA VAL A 216 16.79 -4.52 -10.50
C VAL A 216 16.01 -4.21 -9.24
N LEU A 217 15.22 -3.14 -9.24
CA LEU A 217 14.53 -2.66 -8.05
C LEU A 217 13.02 -2.83 -8.21
N LEU A 218 12.37 -3.39 -7.21
CA LEU A 218 10.92 -3.39 -7.06
C LEU A 218 10.55 -2.47 -5.89
N GLN A 219 9.48 -1.69 -6.05
CA GLN A 219 9.06 -0.72 -5.04
C GLN A 219 7.54 -0.70 -4.92
N SER A 220 7.07 -0.88 -3.69
CA SER A 220 5.66 -0.70 -3.31
C SER A 220 5.29 0.79 -3.32
N SER A 221 4.01 1.09 -3.14
CA SER A 221 3.40 2.43 -3.15
C SER A 221 3.44 3.16 -4.49
N ILE A 222 4.51 3.10 -5.28
CA ILE A 222 4.61 3.78 -6.58
C ILE A 222 4.71 2.81 -7.77
N GLY A 223 4.53 1.51 -7.52
CA GLY A 223 4.36 0.51 -8.57
C GLY A 223 5.59 0.29 -9.44
N VAL A 224 6.80 0.35 -8.88
CA VAL A 224 8.00 -0.08 -9.60
C VAL A 224 8.04 -1.60 -9.59
N ARG A 225 7.93 -2.17 -10.79
CA ARG A 225 7.86 -3.61 -11.05
C ARG A 225 9.04 -4.03 -11.92
N GLY A 226 9.25 -5.33 -12.05
CA GLY A 226 10.31 -5.92 -12.85
C GLY A 226 9.73 -6.69 -14.03
N LYS A 227 10.43 -6.71 -15.15
CA LYS A 227 10.16 -7.65 -16.24
C LYS A 227 11.38 -8.51 -16.52
N LEU A 228 11.18 -9.82 -16.53
CA LEU A 228 12.23 -10.83 -16.63
C LEU A 228 11.96 -11.74 -17.83
N LYS A 229 12.95 -11.93 -18.68
CA LYS A 229 12.87 -12.81 -19.85
C LYS A 229 14.12 -13.69 -19.95
N PHE A 230 13.91 -14.99 -20.13
CA PHE A 230 14.97 -15.96 -20.44
C PHE A 230 14.85 -16.37 -21.91
N SER A 231 15.96 -16.51 -22.63
CA SER A 231 16.00 -17.30 -23.86
C SER A 231 15.85 -18.78 -23.52
N LEU A 232 15.04 -19.50 -24.29
CA LEU A 232 14.80 -20.94 -24.13
C LEU A 232 15.33 -21.74 -25.33
N ASP A 233 16.13 -21.12 -26.20
CA ASP A 233 16.52 -21.70 -27.49
C ASP A 233 17.37 -22.99 -27.36
N ASN A 234 18.00 -23.19 -26.21
CA ASN A 234 18.78 -24.41 -25.91
C ASN A 234 18.02 -25.42 -25.02
N VAL A 235 16.73 -25.19 -24.74
CA VAL A 235 15.89 -26.18 -24.08
C VAL A 235 15.55 -27.27 -25.11
N PRO A 236 15.75 -28.56 -24.83
CA PRO A 236 15.46 -29.60 -25.81
C PRO A 236 14.01 -29.56 -26.29
N GLU A 237 13.81 -29.83 -27.58
CA GLU A 237 12.47 -29.97 -28.15
C GLU A 237 11.76 -31.22 -27.62
N ASN A 238 10.43 -31.23 -27.72
CA ASN A 238 9.59 -32.37 -27.35
C ASN A 238 9.79 -32.86 -25.91
N ILE A 239 9.91 -31.92 -24.96
CA ILE A 239 9.96 -32.25 -23.53
C ILE A 239 8.61 -32.01 -22.85
N LEU A 240 8.39 -32.71 -21.75
CA LEU A 240 7.34 -32.43 -20.77
C LEU A 240 7.99 -31.83 -19.52
N VAL A 241 7.57 -30.61 -19.15
CA VAL A 241 8.09 -29.92 -17.96
C VAL A 241 7.43 -30.52 -16.72
N ASN A 242 8.24 -31.20 -15.91
CA ASN A 242 7.82 -31.76 -14.63
C ASN A 242 7.76 -30.67 -13.56
N SER A 243 8.74 -29.76 -13.55
CA SER A 243 8.79 -28.60 -12.66
C SER A 243 9.66 -27.48 -13.26
N ALA A 244 9.37 -26.23 -12.93
CA ALA A 244 10.23 -25.10 -13.28
C ALA A 244 10.31 -24.11 -12.10
N ILE A 245 11.50 -23.94 -11.54
CA ILE A 245 11.73 -23.11 -10.36
C ILE A 245 12.44 -21.83 -10.76
N LEU A 246 11.88 -20.68 -10.39
CA LEU A 246 12.50 -19.38 -10.53
C LEU A 246 13.11 -18.96 -9.19
N ASP A 247 14.42 -18.69 -9.18
CA ASP A 247 15.15 -18.12 -8.05
C ASP A 247 15.61 -16.69 -8.39
N LEU A 248 15.34 -15.74 -7.49
CA LEU A 248 15.84 -14.36 -7.56
C LEU A 248 16.61 -14.02 -6.28
N GLN A 249 17.87 -13.62 -6.42
CA GLN A 249 18.74 -13.27 -5.30
C GLN A 249 18.59 -11.80 -4.93
N ILE A 250 18.48 -11.51 -3.63
CA ILE A 250 18.34 -10.17 -3.08
C ILE A 250 19.72 -9.52 -2.94
N ASP A 251 19.79 -8.23 -3.21
CA ASP A 251 20.86 -7.34 -2.76
C ASP A 251 20.46 -6.71 -1.42
N ASP A 252 20.99 -7.27 -0.33
CA ASP A 252 20.63 -6.84 1.02
C ASP A 252 21.09 -5.40 1.32
N LEU A 253 22.14 -4.90 0.66
CA LEU A 253 22.65 -3.54 0.90
C LEU A 253 21.72 -2.46 0.34
N ASN A 254 20.99 -2.78 -0.72
CA ASN A 254 20.09 -1.85 -1.41
C ASN A 254 18.61 -2.22 -1.22
N THR A 255 18.31 -3.13 -0.29
CA THR A 255 16.95 -3.52 0.09
C THR A 255 16.53 -2.80 1.37
N PHE A 256 15.43 -2.05 1.31
CA PHE A 256 14.87 -1.30 2.42
C PHE A 256 13.44 -1.77 2.64
N GLN A 257 13.20 -2.42 3.77
CA GLN A 257 11.88 -2.97 4.11
C GLN A 257 11.36 -2.33 5.39
N GLY A 258 10.04 -2.25 5.50
CA GLY A 258 9.42 -1.93 6.77
C GLY A 258 9.49 -3.11 7.74
N THR A 259 8.85 -2.94 8.89
CA THR A 259 8.87 -3.93 9.97
C THR A 259 8.06 -5.17 9.70
N ILE A 260 7.10 -5.07 8.80
CA ILE A 260 6.54 -6.24 8.13
C ILE A 260 7.31 -6.39 6.83
N LYS A 261 8.15 -7.44 6.78
CA LYS A 261 8.89 -7.78 5.58
C LYS A 261 7.92 -8.18 4.48
N THR A 262 8.23 -7.76 3.27
CA THR A 262 7.61 -8.36 2.09
C THR A 262 8.20 -9.76 1.98
N ASP A 263 7.38 -10.79 2.12
CA ASP A 263 7.82 -12.19 2.10
C ASP A 263 7.43 -12.91 0.81
N THR A 264 6.65 -12.25 -0.05
CA THR A 264 6.10 -12.83 -1.26
C THR A 264 6.14 -11.82 -2.39
N ILE A 265 6.59 -12.27 -3.56
CA ILE A 265 6.46 -11.54 -4.83
C ILE A 265 5.58 -12.33 -5.79
N ALA A 266 4.83 -11.62 -6.64
CA ALA A 266 3.93 -12.22 -7.61
C ALA A 266 4.55 -12.17 -9.01
N VAL A 267 4.48 -13.30 -9.71
CA VAL A 267 4.95 -13.50 -11.08
C VAL A 267 3.75 -13.58 -12.01
N GLY A 268 3.62 -12.64 -12.95
CA GLY A 268 2.62 -12.62 -14.00
C GLY A 268 3.19 -13.07 -15.34
N PHE A 269 2.35 -13.67 -16.18
CA PHE A 269 2.70 -14.02 -17.56
C PHE A 269 2.53 -12.78 -18.44
N LEU A 270 3.57 -12.33 -19.12
CA LEU A 270 3.44 -11.21 -20.06
C LEU A 270 2.89 -11.72 -21.39
N SER A 271 1.93 -10.99 -21.97
CA SER A 271 1.51 -11.15 -23.36
C SER A 271 2.27 -10.22 -24.31
N ASN A 272 2.96 -9.20 -23.78
CA ASN A 272 3.83 -8.31 -24.54
C ASN A 272 4.93 -7.72 -23.63
N TYR A 273 6.20 -7.99 -23.96
CA TYR A 273 7.35 -7.52 -23.17
C TYR A 273 7.58 -6.01 -23.25
N ASN A 274 7.23 -5.38 -24.37
CA ASN A 274 7.53 -3.96 -24.63
C ASN A 274 6.51 -3.04 -23.97
N SER A 275 5.21 -3.31 -24.16
CA SER A 275 4.13 -2.57 -23.48
C SER A 275 3.86 -3.07 -22.06
N VAL A 276 4.53 -4.15 -21.64
CA VAL A 276 4.40 -4.78 -20.32
C VAL A 276 2.95 -5.14 -19.99
N THR A 277 2.26 -5.72 -20.98
CA THR A 277 0.88 -6.19 -20.83
C THR A 277 0.90 -7.58 -20.20
N VAL A 278 0.18 -7.75 -19.09
CA VAL A 278 0.00 -9.04 -18.41
C VAL A 278 -1.19 -9.77 -19.05
N ASN A 279 -1.05 -11.08 -19.23
CA ASN A 279 -2.17 -11.93 -19.58
C ASN A 279 -2.90 -12.36 -18.30
N ASP A 280 -4.05 -11.74 -18.03
CA ASP A 280 -4.86 -12.00 -16.83
C ASP A 280 -5.65 -13.32 -16.90
N ASP A 281 -5.67 -14.02 -18.05
CA ASP A 281 -6.21 -15.39 -18.13
C ASP A 281 -5.34 -16.38 -17.32
N PHE A 282 -4.10 -15.99 -17.02
CA PHE A 282 -3.19 -16.77 -16.19
C PHE A 282 -3.17 -16.27 -14.76
N ARG A 283 -3.31 -17.22 -13.82
CA ARG A 283 -3.06 -16.94 -12.41
C ARG A 283 -1.59 -16.55 -12.21
N ARG A 284 -1.36 -15.54 -11.37
CA ARG A 284 -0.02 -15.17 -10.89
C ARG A 284 0.54 -16.21 -9.94
N TYR A 285 1.83 -16.52 -10.08
CA TYR A 285 2.54 -17.44 -9.20
C TYR A 285 3.29 -16.69 -8.09
N PRO A 286 3.21 -17.12 -6.83
CA PRO A 286 4.01 -16.55 -5.76
C PRO A 286 5.44 -17.10 -5.81
N LEU A 287 6.43 -16.24 -5.59
CA LEU A 287 7.75 -16.64 -5.09
C LEU A 287 7.86 -16.21 -3.64
N TYR A 288 8.32 -17.13 -2.79
CA TYR A 288 8.42 -16.92 -1.35
C TYR A 288 9.86 -16.62 -0.96
N LEU A 289 10.01 -15.71 0.00
CA LEU A 289 11.28 -15.36 0.61
C LEU A 289 11.79 -16.53 1.46
N SER A 290 13.00 -16.98 1.18
CA SER A 290 13.71 -17.98 1.97
C SER A 290 15.19 -17.62 2.06
N GLY A 291 15.63 -17.13 3.22
CA GLY A 291 16.97 -16.57 3.37
C GLY A 291 17.10 -15.27 2.56
N SER A 292 18.12 -15.21 1.68
CA SER A 292 18.40 -14.04 0.82
C SER A 292 17.82 -14.18 -0.60
N LYS A 293 16.84 -15.07 -0.81
CA LYS A 293 16.29 -15.31 -2.15
C LYS A 293 14.77 -15.44 -2.13
N TYR A 294 14.15 -15.05 -3.23
CA TYR A 294 12.77 -15.40 -3.55
C TYR A 294 12.76 -16.60 -4.49
N SER A 295 11.96 -17.61 -4.17
CA SER A 295 11.90 -18.86 -4.93
C SER A 295 10.47 -19.38 -5.06
N GLY A 296 10.13 -19.96 -6.20
CA GLY A 296 8.82 -20.55 -6.43
C GLY A 296 8.69 -21.22 -7.79
N GLU A 297 7.59 -21.96 -7.95
CA GLU A 297 7.32 -22.77 -9.14
C GLU A 297 6.50 -22.00 -10.18
N ILE A 298 6.98 -21.97 -11.42
CA ILE A 298 6.36 -21.29 -12.58
C ILE A 298 6.16 -22.26 -13.76
N ARG A 299 6.03 -23.56 -13.47
CA ARG A 299 5.95 -24.65 -14.45
C ARG A 299 4.99 -24.38 -15.61
N GLN A 300 3.79 -23.87 -15.33
CA GLN A 300 2.78 -23.65 -16.36
C GLN A 300 3.22 -22.61 -17.39
N PHE A 301 3.90 -21.54 -16.95
CA PHE A 301 4.42 -20.51 -17.87
C PHE A 301 5.46 -21.09 -18.81
N VAL A 302 6.40 -21.87 -18.26
CA VAL A 302 7.45 -22.52 -19.06
C VAL A 302 6.90 -23.55 -20.02
N GLN A 303 5.94 -24.38 -19.58
CA GLN A 303 5.30 -25.38 -20.43
C GLN A 303 4.58 -24.72 -21.62
N ARG A 304 3.86 -23.61 -21.41
CA ARG A 304 3.19 -22.86 -22.48
C ARG A 304 4.16 -22.36 -23.54
N TRP A 305 5.29 -21.79 -23.13
CA TRP A 305 6.31 -21.30 -24.06
C TRP A 305 6.87 -22.44 -24.92
N LEU A 306 7.10 -23.61 -24.32
CA LEU A 306 7.60 -24.79 -25.03
C LEU A 306 6.54 -25.48 -25.90
N ASP A 307 5.25 -25.29 -25.61
CA ASP A 307 4.13 -25.75 -26.43
C ASP A 307 3.80 -24.79 -27.60
N GLY A 308 4.60 -23.72 -27.78
CA GLY A 308 4.52 -22.81 -28.93
C GLY A 308 3.91 -21.44 -28.64
N GLU A 309 3.52 -21.14 -27.39
CA GLU A 309 3.12 -19.79 -27.01
C GLU A 309 4.34 -18.85 -27.00
N LYS A 310 4.17 -17.62 -27.45
CA LYS A 310 5.29 -16.67 -27.54
C LYS A 310 5.83 -16.36 -26.16
N ASN A 311 7.14 -16.54 -25.96
CA ASN A 311 7.82 -16.12 -24.74
C ASN A 311 8.01 -14.59 -24.73
N GLU A 312 7.09 -13.91 -24.06
CA GLU A 312 7.12 -12.46 -23.80
C GLU A 312 7.63 -12.14 -22.38
N GLY A 313 8.15 -13.15 -21.67
CA GLY A 313 8.71 -13.00 -20.33
C GLY A 313 7.67 -12.94 -19.21
N LEU A 314 8.11 -12.41 -18.07
CA LEU A 314 7.41 -12.42 -16.79
C LEU A 314 7.32 -11.00 -16.23
N GLU A 315 6.19 -10.63 -15.66
CA GLU A 315 6.09 -9.49 -14.74
C GLU A 315 6.41 -9.97 -13.32
N ILE A 316 7.26 -9.23 -12.60
CA ILE A 316 7.58 -9.47 -11.20
C ILE A 316 7.13 -8.24 -10.41
N LYS A 317 6.30 -8.44 -9.38
CA LYS A 317 5.86 -7.34 -8.50
C LYS A 317 5.82 -7.76 -7.04
N LEU A 318 5.91 -6.79 -6.13
CA LEU A 318 5.69 -7.03 -4.70
C LEU A 318 4.22 -7.38 -4.46
N SER A 319 3.95 -8.38 -3.62
CA SER A 319 2.56 -8.84 -3.38
C SER A 319 1.78 -7.88 -2.48
N ASP A 320 2.49 -7.01 -1.76
CA ASP A 320 1.99 -5.98 -0.86
C ASP A 320 2.19 -4.58 -1.45
N GLU A 321 2.31 -4.46 -2.78
CA GLU A 321 2.61 -3.20 -3.49
C GLU A 321 1.67 -2.04 -3.12
N ASN A 322 0.44 -2.33 -2.73
CA ASN A 322 -0.57 -1.34 -2.38
C ASN A 322 -0.67 -1.04 -0.88
N ARG A 323 0.19 -1.63 -0.03
CA ARG A 323 0.05 -1.56 1.44
C ARG A 323 1.38 -1.60 2.19
N SER A 324 2.50 -1.44 1.50
CA SER A 324 3.82 -1.25 2.08
C SER A 324 4.55 -0.16 1.31
N ALA A 325 5.67 0.31 1.85
CA ALA A 325 6.59 1.23 1.19
C ALA A 325 7.98 0.58 1.02
N SER A 326 8.00 -0.75 0.90
CA SER A 326 9.22 -1.54 0.75
C SER A 326 9.89 -1.29 -0.60
N ILE A 327 11.22 -1.32 -0.59
CA ILE A 327 12.11 -1.33 -1.75
C ILE A 327 12.90 -2.62 -1.69
N ILE A 328 12.76 -3.48 -2.70
CA ILE A 328 13.50 -4.74 -2.79
C ILE A 328 14.37 -4.71 -4.02
N THR A 329 15.67 -4.83 -3.80
CA THR A 329 16.65 -4.84 -4.88
C THR A 329 17.12 -6.26 -5.11
N PHE A 330 17.13 -6.68 -6.38
CA PHE A 330 17.58 -7.97 -6.84
C PHE A 330 18.88 -7.84 -7.63
N LEU A 331 19.73 -8.85 -7.55
CA LEU A 331 20.87 -8.97 -8.43
C LEU A 331 20.37 -9.28 -9.84
N GLY A 332 20.73 -8.43 -10.79
CA GLY A 332 20.20 -8.45 -12.15
C GLY A 332 20.92 -9.42 -13.07
N SER A 333 20.43 -9.51 -14.32
CA SER A 333 20.98 -10.40 -15.35
C SER A 333 22.44 -10.08 -15.73
N THR A 334 22.90 -8.85 -15.48
CA THR A 334 24.27 -8.38 -15.76
C THR A 334 25.20 -8.47 -14.55
N TYR A 335 24.76 -9.03 -13.42
CA TYR A 335 25.58 -9.15 -12.22
C TYR A 335 26.83 -10.02 -12.48
N PRO A 336 28.04 -9.66 -12.01
CA PRO A 336 29.28 -10.34 -12.42
C PRO A 336 29.41 -11.79 -11.91
N VAL A 337 28.69 -12.17 -10.85
CA VAL A 337 28.74 -13.52 -10.27
C VAL A 337 27.57 -14.35 -10.79
N ASP A 338 27.84 -15.31 -11.69
CA ASP A 338 26.81 -16.09 -12.38
C ASP A 338 25.85 -16.85 -11.46
N SER A 339 26.34 -17.39 -10.34
CA SER A 339 25.52 -18.13 -9.37
C SER A 339 24.48 -17.26 -8.64
N LEU A 340 24.63 -15.93 -8.72
CA LEU A 340 23.77 -14.95 -8.06
C LEU A 340 22.82 -14.24 -9.03
N LYS A 341 22.93 -14.48 -10.34
CA LYS A 341 21.99 -13.97 -11.34
C LYS A 341 20.60 -14.63 -11.19
N PRO A 342 19.53 -14.04 -11.75
CA PRO A 342 18.23 -14.72 -11.84
C PRO A 342 18.38 -16.08 -12.51
N ARG A 343 17.73 -17.11 -11.94
CA ARG A 343 17.90 -18.50 -12.39
C ARG A 343 16.56 -19.20 -12.56
N LEU A 344 16.36 -19.77 -13.75
CA LEU A 344 15.28 -20.69 -14.05
C LEU A 344 15.82 -22.12 -14.10
N THR A 345 15.35 -22.99 -13.22
CA THR A 345 15.71 -24.42 -13.20
C THR A 345 14.54 -25.25 -13.72
N ILE A 346 14.73 -25.92 -14.85
CA ILE A 346 13.69 -26.73 -15.51
C ILE A 346 14.00 -28.21 -15.31
N TYR A 347 13.08 -28.93 -14.68
CA TYR A 347 13.07 -30.39 -14.57
C TYR A 347 12.10 -30.94 -15.60
N TYR A 348 12.56 -31.82 -16.46
CA TYR A 348 11.76 -32.32 -17.57
C TYR A 348 11.98 -33.81 -17.82
N SER A 349 11.05 -34.38 -18.58
CA SER A 349 11.16 -35.70 -19.19
C SER A 349 11.07 -35.57 -20.70
N SER A 350 11.76 -36.44 -21.43
CA SER A 350 11.58 -36.56 -22.89
C SER A 350 10.19 -37.14 -23.16
N LYS A 351 9.47 -36.58 -24.14
CA LYS A 351 8.21 -37.17 -24.62
C LYS A 351 8.45 -38.46 -25.40
#